data_AF-A0A849KVK7-F1
#
_entry.id   AF-A0A849KVK7-F1
#
_cell.length_a   1.000
_cell.length_b   1.000
_cell.length_c   1.000
_cell.angle_alpha   90.00
_cell.angle_beta   90.00
_cell.angle_gamma   90.00
#
_symmetry.space_group_name_H-M   'P 1'
#
loop_
_entity.id
_entity.type
_entity.pdbx_description
1 polymer ?
#
loop_
_entity_poly.entity_id
_entity_poly.type
_entity_poly.pdbx_seq_one_letter_code
_entity_poly.pdbx_strand_id
1 'polypeptide(L)'
;MRWKQQLRASDLSETDKLEARCRTCGHVHYLTREILCTDAEASQRYIDEVEAQTICRARGCNGGVRLAKVRLDEMSGFVGGLA
;
A
#
# COMPACT_ATOMS: atom_id res chain seq x y z
N MET A 1 11.04 -11.70 -2.10
CA MET A 1 10.59 -10.62 -1.18
C MET A 1 9.44 -11.16 -0.33
N ARG A 2 9.69 -11.61 0.91
CA ARG A 2 8.68 -12.27 1.77
C ARG A 2 8.12 -11.40 2.91
N TRP A 3 8.51 -10.13 2.99
CA TRP A 3 8.10 -9.29 4.12
C TRP A 3 6.60 -8.98 4.09
N LYS A 4 5.98 -8.80 2.90
CA LYS A 4 4.53 -8.56 2.77
C LYS A 4 3.65 -9.70 3.29
N GLN A 5 4.16 -10.93 3.23
CA GLN A 5 3.46 -12.14 3.71
C GLN A 5 3.77 -12.46 5.17
N GLN A 6 4.73 -11.76 5.79
CA GLN A 6 5.10 -11.94 7.19
C GLN A 6 4.65 -10.75 8.05
N LEU A 7 4.44 -9.58 7.43
CA LEU A 7 3.99 -8.37 8.09
C LEU A 7 2.47 -8.26 8.01
N ARG A 8 1.83 -8.07 9.18
CA ARG A 8 0.40 -7.81 9.29
C ARG A 8 0.14 -6.31 9.37
N ALA A 9 -1.07 -5.88 9.00
CA ALA A 9 -1.47 -4.48 9.16
C ALA A 9 -1.41 -4.02 10.64
N SER A 10 -1.70 -4.89 11.60
CA SER A 10 -1.53 -4.61 13.04
C SER A 10 -0.09 -4.36 13.46
N ASP A 11 0.89 -4.89 12.72
CA ASP A 11 2.32 -4.75 13.02
C ASP A 11 2.91 -3.45 12.47
N LEU A 12 2.14 -2.70 11.67
CA LEU A 12 2.54 -1.36 11.27
C LEU A 12 2.52 -0.42 12.49
N SER A 13 3.59 0.36 12.63
CA SER A 13 3.56 1.53 13.50
C SER A 13 2.65 2.60 12.90
N GLU A 14 2.12 3.48 13.75
CA GLU A 14 1.33 4.64 13.33
C GLU A 14 2.07 5.55 12.33
N THR A 15 3.40 5.58 12.42
CA THR A 15 4.28 6.34 11.51
C THR A 15 4.54 5.61 10.19
N ASP A 16 4.32 4.30 10.12
CA ASP A 16 4.52 3.52 8.90
C ASP A 16 3.36 3.79 7.92
N LYS A 17 3.72 4.24 6.72
CA LYS A 17 2.76 4.48 5.62
C LYS A 17 3.00 3.46 4.51
N LEU A 18 1.92 2.90 3.98
CA LEU A 18 1.96 2.09 2.77
C LEU A 18 1.54 2.95 1.60
N GLU A 19 2.39 3.01 0.58
CA GLU A 19 2.05 3.61 -0.69
C GLU A 19 1.40 2.57 -1.59
N ALA A 20 0.17 2.85 -2.01
CA ALA A 20 -0.62 2.05 -2.92
C ALA A 20 -0.63 2.71 -4.30
N ARG A 21 0.18 2.16 -5.21
CA ARG A 21 0.32 2.65 -6.58
C ARG A 21 -0.40 1.75 -7.57
N CYS A 22 -1.35 2.30 -8.32
CA CYS A 22 -2.01 1.58 -9.40
C CYS A 22 -1.03 1.28 -10.53
N ARG A 23 -1.01 0.02 -11.00
CA ARG A 23 -0.20 -0.41 -12.14
C ARG A 23 -0.79 -0.01 -13.50
N THR A 24 -2.07 0.36 -13.53
CA THR A 24 -2.81 0.66 -14.77
C THR A 24 -2.88 2.16 -15.05
N CYS A 25 -3.35 2.97 -14.10
CA CYS A 25 -3.49 4.42 -14.29
C CYS A 25 -2.38 5.25 -13.62
N GLY A 26 -1.50 4.61 -12.82
CA GLY A 26 -0.46 5.32 -12.08
C GLY A 26 -0.94 6.11 -10.86
N HIS A 27 -2.23 6.06 -10.52
CA HIS A 27 -2.76 6.73 -9.33
C HIS A 27 -2.13 6.17 -8.04
N VAL A 28 -1.58 7.06 -7.23
CA VAL A 28 -0.93 6.73 -5.95
C VAL A 28 -1.80 7.25 -4.81
N HIS A 29 -2.06 6.39 -3.83
CA HIS A 29 -2.69 6.77 -2.58
C HIS A 29 -1.95 6.15 -1.40
N TYR A 30 -2.12 6.72 -0.21
CA TYR A 30 -1.46 6.25 1.00
C TYR A 30 -2.45 5.54 1.91
N LEU A 31 -2.05 4.37 2.40
CA LEU A 31 -2.74 3.60 3.42
C LEU A 31 -1.95 3.72 4.71
N THR A 32 -2.56 4.30 5.74
CA THR A 32 -2.02 4.35 7.10
C THR A 32 -2.61 3.24 7.94
N ARG A 33 -2.01 2.98 9.10
CA ARG A 33 -2.59 2.06 10.09
C ARG A 33 -4.03 2.42 10.42
N GLU A 34 -4.39 3.69 10.51
CA GLU A 34 -5.77 4.12 10.81
C GLU A 34 -6.76 3.64 9.74
N ILE A 35 -6.38 3.71 8.47
CA ILE A 35 -7.21 3.27 7.34
C ILE A 35 -7.30 1.74 7.33
N LEU A 36 -6.20 1.05 7.63
CA LEU A 36 -6.14 -0.42 7.68
C LEU A 36 -6.82 -1.00 8.92
N CYS A 37 -6.80 -0.26 10.03
CA CYS A 37 -7.33 -0.64 11.34
C CYS A 37 -8.75 -0.10 11.56
N THR A 38 -9.36 0.51 10.53
CA THR A 38 -10.78 0.84 10.53
C THR A 38 -11.65 -0.41 10.67
N ASP A 39 -11.16 -1.57 10.22
CA ASP A 39 -11.84 -2.85 10.33
C ASP A 39 -10.96 -3.88 11.05
N ALA A 40 -11.49 -4.51 12.10
CA ALA A 40 -10.74 -5.45 12.93
C ALA A 40 -10.26 -6.70 12.16
N GLU A 41 -10.92 -7.05 11.05
CA GLU A 41 -10.45 -8.11 10.18
C GLU A 41 -9.29 -7.65 9.30
N ALA A 42 -9.33 -6.40 8.82
CA ALA A 42 -8.26 -5.83 8.00
C ALA A 42 -6.94 -5.68 8.78
N SER A 43 -7.00 -5.40 10.08
CA SER A 43 -5.82 -5.38 10.96
C SER A 43 -5.09 -6.73 11.04
N GLN A 44 -5.82 -7.84 10.99
CA GLN A 44 -5.26 -9.18 11.08
C GLN A 44 -4.76 -9.72 9.73
N ARG A 45 -5.14 -9.08 8.62
CA ARG A 45 -4.72 -9.46 7.27
C ARG A 45 -3.25 -9.11 7.03
N TYR A 46 -2.61 -9.93 6.21
CA TYR A 46 -1.25 -9.68 5.76
C TYR A 46 -1.23 -8.58 4.69
N ILE A 47 -0.13 -7.83 4.62
CA ILE A 47 0.02 -6.75 3.62
C ILE A 47 -0.11 -7.28 2.19
N ASP A 48 0.29 -8.52 1.93
CA ASP A 48 0.10 -9.18 0.63
C ASP A 48 -1.37 -9.38 0.26
N GLU A 49 -2.21 -9.79 1.21
CA GLU A 49 -3.65 -9.94 1.01
C GLU A 49 -4.33 -8.59 0.84
N VAL A 50 -3.90 -7.58 1.61
CA VAL A 50 -4.38 -6.20 1.45
C VAL A 50 -4.02 -5.69 0.05
N GLU A 51 -2.81 -5.94 -0.46
CA GLU A 51 -2.43 -5.58 -1.84
C GLU A 51 -3.33 -6.25 -2.88
N ALA A 52 -3.62 -7.54 -2.70
CA ALA A 52 -4.44 -8.32 -3.63
C ALA A 52 -5.91 -7.87 -3.64
N GLN A 53 -6.45 -7.48 -2.47
CA GLN A 53 -7.82 -6.97 -2.35
C GLN A 53 -7.94 -5.49 -2.70
N THR A 54 -6.85 -4.72 -2.58
CA THR A 54 -6.87 -3.29 -2.89
C THR A 54 -6.87 -3.09 -4.40
N ILE A 55 -7.94 -2.47 -4.88
CA ILE A 55 -8.06 -1.99 -6.26
C ILE A 55 -7.86 -0.49 -6.30
N CYS A 56 -7.52 0.03 -7.48
CA CYS A 56 -7.40 1.46 -7.65
C CYS A 56 -8.75 2.16 -7.40
N ARG A 57 -8.71 3.27 -6.67
CA ARG A 57 -9.89 4.08 -6.34
C ARG A 57 -10.15 5.21 -7.36
N ALA A 58 -9.36 5.28 -8.42
CA ALA A 58 -9.56 6.24 -9.50
C ALA A 58 -10.83 5.88 -10.31
N ARG A 59 -11.59 6.89 -10.75
CA ARG A 59 -12.83 6.67 -11.49
C ARG A 59 -12.56 5.85 -12.75
N GLY A 60 -13.16 4.66 -12.83
CA GLY A 60 -13.04 3.77 -14.00
C GLY A 60 -11.78 2.91 -14.04
N CYS A 61 -10.88 3.01 -13.06
CA CYS A 61 -9.70 2.15 -12.98
C CYS A 61 -9.88 1.10 -11.89
N ASN A 62 -10.33 -0.11 -12.26
CA ASN A 62 -10.38 -1.26 -11.36
C ASN A 62 -9.06 -2.06 -11.40
N GLY A 63 -7.96 -1.39 -11.73
CA GLY A 63 -6.65 -2.01 -11.87
C GLY A 63 -6.05 -2.38 -10.52
N GLY A 64 -5.36 -3.51 -10.47
CA GLY A 64 -4.62 -3.92 -9.28
C GLY A 64 -3.57 -2.89 -8.89
N VAL A 65 -3.41 -2.67 -7.59
CA VAL A 65 -2.36 -1.79 -7.07
C VAL A 65 -1.12 -2.59 -6.69
N ARG A 66 -0.07 -1.87 -6.33
CA ARG A 66 1.15 -2.39 -5.71
C ARG A 66 1.36 -1.61 -4.42
N LEU A 67 1.50 -2.33 -3.32
CA LEU A 67 1.82 -1.77 -2.02
C LEU A 67 3.33 -1.74 -1.81
N ALA A 68 3.83 -0.58 -1.42
CA ALA A 68 5.22 -0.38 -0.99
C ALA A 68 5.21 0.25 0.40
N LYS A 69 6.04 -0.25 1.31
CA LYS A 69 6.23 0.38 2.62
C LYS A 69 7.13 1.59 2.45
N VAL A 70 6.60 2.77 2.75
CA VAL A 70 7.36 4.02 2.74
C VAL A 70 8.12 4.10 4.05
N ARG A 71 9.41 3.75 4.03
CA ARG A 71 10.34 4.13 5.09
C ARG A 71 10.68 5.60 4.87
N LEU A 72 10.41 6.45 5.85
CA LEU A 72 10.74 7.89 5.76
C LEU A 72 12.26 8.15 5.63
N ASP A 73 13.11 7.15 5.89
CA ASP A 73 14.56 7.28 5.92
C ASP A 73 15.24 7.23 4.54
N GLU A 74 14.55 6.67 3.53
CA GLU A 74 15.03 6.68 2.15
C GLU A 74 13.90 7.11 1.22
N MET A 75 13.60 8.41 1.25
CA MET A 75 12.92 9.08 0.16
C MET A 75 13.88 9.13 -1.04
N SER A 76 14.20 7.97 -1.61
CA SER A 76 14.89 7.86 -2.90
C SER A 76 13.87 8.24 -3.97
N GLY A 77 13.78 9.55 -4.16
CA GLY A 77 12.93 10.21 -5.15
C GLY A 77 13.35 9.84 -6.56
N PHE A 78 12.87 8.70 -7.05
CA PHE A 78 12.87 8.39 -8.47
C PHE A 78 11.49 7.88 -8.91
N VAL A 79 10.56 8.83 -9.04
CA VAL A 79 9.50 8.75 -10.05
C VAL A 79 9.96 9.60 -11.24
N GLY A 80 11.08 9.18 -11.85
CA GLY A 80 11.55 9.74 -13.12
C GLY A 80 10.83 9.03 -14.27
N GLY A 81 9.59 9.42 -14.53
CA GLY A 81 9.01 9.21 -15.85
C GLY A 81 9.59 10.28 -16.78
N LEU A 82 10.29 9.85 -17.82
CA LEU A 82 10.61 10.52 -19.10
C LEU A 82 11.18 9.35 -19.94
N ALA A 83 10.44 8.72 -20.86
CA ALA A 83 10.13 9.22 -22.21
C ALA A 83 11.39 9.70 -22.94
#